data_AF-A0AA88WFM8-F1
#
_entry.id   AF-A0AA88WFM8-F1
#
_cell.length_a   1.000
_cell.length_b   1.000
_cell.length_c   1.000
_cell.angle_alpha   90.00
_cell.angle_beta   90.00
_cell.angle_gamma   90.00
#
_symmetry.space_group_name_H-M   'P 1'
#
loop_
_entity.id
_entity.type
_entity.pdbx_description
1 polymer ?
#
loop_
_entity_poly.entity_id
_entity_poly.type
_entity_poly.pdbx_seq_one_letter_code
_entity_poly.pdbx_strand_id
1 'polypeptide(L)'
;AELYTQRAIDNVQYLGDVGDTSVHLLECILPHCTAERLRDIENSTKGRDPSSVTNELWKKFYELTFGSQNTNLVVKRMREKKASRKWRKMYEAKLKDIE
;
A
#
# COMPACT_ATOMS: atom_id res chain seq x y z
N ALA A 1 -15.32 14.20 15.37
CA ALA A 1 -14.72 12.99 14.76
C ALA A 1 -13.27 13.18 14.32
N GLU A 2 -12.79 14.42 14.08
CA GLU A 2 -11.42 14.70 13.59
C GLU A 2 -10.27 14.35 14.55
N LEU A 3 -10.47 14.42 15.87
CA LEU A 3 -9.38 14.23 16.84
C LEU A 3 -8.83 12.78 16.85
N TYR A 4 -9.66 11.78 16.49
CA TYR A 4 -9.24 10.38 16.43
C TYR A 4 -8.39 10.10 15.19
N THR A 5 -8.72 10.73 14.07
CA THR A 5 -8.03 10.53 12.80
C THR A 5 -6.61 11.09 12.87
N GLN A 6 -6.42 12.30 13.41
CA GLN A 6 -5.07 12.87 13.57
C GLN A 6 -4.19 12.06 14.51
N ARG A 7 -4.73 11.58 15.64
CA ARG A 7 -3.94 10.77 16.57
C ARG A 7 -3.55 9.42 15.95
N ALA A 8 -4.42 8.82 15.13
CA ALA A 8 -4.09 7.59 14.39
C ALA A 8 -3.05 7.81 13.29
N ILE A 9 -3.05 8.97 12.64
CA ILE A 9 -2.02 9.39 11.66
C ILE A 9 -0.66 9.61 12.37
N ASP A 10 -0.67 10.30 13.51
CA ASP A 10 0.54 10.59 14.29
C ASP A 10 1.15 9.30 14.87
N ASN A 11 0.30 8.33 15.24
CA ASN A 11 0.71 7.03 15.76
C ASN A 11 0.81 5.96 14.67
N VAL A 12 0.72 6.33 13.39
CA VAL A 12 0.73 5.37 12.29
C VAL A 12 2.05 4.59 12.22
N GLN A 13 3.13 5.18 12.75
CA GLN A 13 4.43 4.53 12.97
C GLN A 13 4.39 3.35 13.96
N TYR A 14 3.32 3.22 14.76
CA TYR A 14 3.09 2.11 15.69
C TYR A 14 1.99 1.14 15.21
N LEU A 15 1.40 1.37 14.03
CA LEU A 15 0.31 0.54 13.50
C LEU A 15 0.80 -0.86 13.13
N GLY A 16 0.35 -1.90 13.85
CA GLY A 16 0.78 -3.29 13.70
C GLY A 16 -0.23 -4.14 12.94
N ASP A 17 -0.78 -5.17 13.59
CA ASP A 17 -1.90 -5.95 13.05
C ASP A 17 -3.14 -5.06 12.89
N VAL A 18 -3.77 -5.13 11.71
CA VAL A 18 -5.00 -4.40 11.41
C VAL A 18 -6.13 -5.31 10.96
N GLY A 19 -6.08 -6.60 11.32
CA GLY A 19 -7.06 -7.60 10.88
C GLY A 19 -8.49 -7.26 11.31
N ASP A 20 -8.64 -6.72 12.51
CA ASP A 20 -9.91 -6.30 13.11
C ASP A 20 -10.30 -4.85 12.79
N THR A 21 -9.39 -4.08 12.17
CA THR A 21 -9.60 -2.65 11.89
C THR A 21 -10.58 -2.45 10.73
N SER A 22 -11.48 -1.49 10.89
CA SER A 22 -12.44 -1.11 9.84
C SER A 22 -11.75 -0.60 8.57
N VAL A 23 -12.24 -1.04 7.40
CA VAL A 23 -11.70 -0.69 6.06
C VAL A 23 -11.59 0.82 5.86
N HIS A 24 -12.62 1.57 6.28
CA HIS A 24 -12.65 3.03 6.15
C HIS A 24 -11.56 3.73 6.97
N LEU A 25 -11.21 3.17 8.14
CA LEU A 25 -10.12 3.71 8.95
C LEU A 25 -8.78 3.44 8.27
N LEU A 26 -8.61 2.25 7.70
CA LEU A 26 -7.42 1.88 6.92
C LEU A 26 -7.24 2.78 5.71
N GLU A 27 -8.30 3.05 4.96
CA GLU A 27 -8.25 4.00 3.84
C GLU A 27 -7.84 5.42 4.25
N CYS A 28 -8.12 5.81 5.50
CA CYS A 28 -7.77 7.12 6.02
C CYS A 28 -6.34 7.19 6.56
N ILE A 29 -5.86 6.16 7.26
CA ILE A 29 -4.54 6.19 7.92
C ILE A 29 -3.40 5.66 7.03
N LEU A 30 -3.64 4.61 6.24
CA LEU A 30 -2.61 3.99 5.41
C LEU A 30 -2.00 4.90 4.33
N PRO A 31 -2.70 5.91 3.72
CA PRO A 31 -2.04 6.84 2.81
C PRO A 31 -1.01 7.76 3.50
N HIS A 32 -1.03 7.86 4.83
CA HIS A 32 -0.02 8.60 5.59
C HIS A 32 1.17 7.73 6.03
N CYS A 33 1.12 6.41 5.78
CA CYS A 33 2.24 5.51 6.02
C CYS A 33 3.33 5.65 4.95
N THR A 34 4.54 5.22 5.27
CA THR A 34 5.57 4.89 4.27
C THR A 34 5.32 3.52 3.64
N ALA A 35 5.85 3.30 2.43
CA ALA A 35 5.74 2.03 1.72
C ALA A 35 6.34 0.84 2.50
N GLU A 36 7.41 1.07 3.27
CA GLU A 36 7.96 0.06 4.18
C GLU A 36 6.95 -0.33 5.26
N ARG A 37 6.33 0.65 5.92
CA ARG A 37 5.35 0.39 6.96
C ARG A 37 4.11 -0.34 6.43
N LEU A 38 3.64 0.03 5.23
CA LEU A 38 2.55 -0.67 4.57
C LEU A 38 2.89 -2.17 4.36
N ARG A 39 4.13 -2.48 4.02
CA ARG A 39 4.65 -3.85 3.86
C ARG A 39 4.61 -4.63 5.18
N ASP A 40 5.07 -4.01 6.26
CA ASP A 40 5.07 -4.61 7.59
C ASP A 40 3.65 -4.86 8.10
N ILE A 41 2.73 -3.93 7.87
CA ILE A 41 1.31 -4.09 8.21
C ILE A 41 0.72 -5.28 7.45
N GLU A 42 0.93 -5.37 6.13
CA GLU A 42 0.44 -6.50 5.34
C GLU A 42 1.06 -7.84 5.74
N ASN A 43 2.33 -7.86 6.14
CA ASN A 43 3.00 -9.06 6.63
C ASN A 43 2.51 -9.47 8.03
N SER A 44 2.17 -8.49 8.88
CA SER A 44 1.75 -8.72 10.27
C SER A 44 0.27 -9.03 10.40
N THR A 45 -0.55 -8.56 9.45
CA THR A 45 -2.01 -8.76 9.45
C THR A 45 -2.36 -10.23 9.23
N LYS A 46 -3.03 -10.84 10.20
CA LYS A 46 -3.52 -12.23 10.09
C LYS A 46 -5.04 -12.29 10.00
N GLY A 47 -5.56 -13.18 9.15
CA GLY A 47 -6.99 -13.51 9.07
C GLY A 47 -7.81 -12.75 8.04
N ARG A 48 -7.54 -11.45 7.80
CA ARG A 48 -8.18 -10.65 6.74
C ARG A 48 -7.17 -10.27 5.68
N ASP A 49 -7.52 -10.39 4.41
CA ASP A 49 -6.64 -9.98 3.31
C ASP A 49 -6.74 -8.45 3.10
N PRO A 50 -5.74 -7.65 3.51
CA PRO A 50 -5.80 -6.20 3.38
C PRO A 50 -5.57 -5.73 1.93
N SER A 51 -5.27 -6.66 1.00
CA SER A 51 -4.97 -6.38 -0.41
C SER A 51 -6.03 -5.52 -1.10
N SER A 52 -7.29 -5.58 -0.65
CA SER A 52 -8.36 -4.76 -1.26
C SER A 52 -8.12 -3.26 -1.07
N VAL A 53 -7.51 -2.85 0.04
CA VAL A 53 -7.24 -1.44 0.38
C VAL A 53 -5.79 -1.08 0.03
N THR A 54 -4.86 -1.96 0.39
CA THR A 54 -3.42 -1.71 0.24
C THR A 54 -3.00 -1.69 -1.22
N ASN A 55 -3.68 -2.39 -2.12
CA ASN A 55 -3.27 -2.47 -3.51
C ASN A 55 -3.36 -1.14 -4.27
N GLU A 56 -4.36 -0.30 -3.96
CA GLU A 56 -4.42 1.06 -4.52
C GLU A 56 -3.34 1.98 -3.93
N LEU A 57 -3.02 1.78 -2.65
CA LEU A 57 -1.93 2.51 -2.00
C LEU A 57 -0.57 2.13 -2.58
N TRP A 58 -0.33 0.83 -2.82
CA TRP A 58 0.88 0.36 -3.50
C TRP A 58 1.06 0.96 -4.89
N LYS A 59 -0.04 1.17 -5.63
CA LYS A 59 0.01 1.90 -6.90
C LYS A 59 0.45 3.35 -6.70
N LYS A 60 -0.10 4.05 -5.69
CA LYS A 60 0.28 5.43 -5.37
C LYS A 60 1.75 5.51 -4.95
N PHE A 61 2.24 4.61 -4.09
CA PHE A 61 3.65 4.55 -3.71
C PHE A 61 4.54 4.28 -4.92
N TYR A 62 4.17 3.35 -5.80
CA TYR A 62 4.91 3.10 -7.03
C TYR A 62 5.00 4.36 -7.91
N GLU A 63 3.90 5.10 -8.05
CA GLU A 63 3.89 6.36 -8.80
C GLU A 63 4.73 7.46 -8.14
N LEU A 64 4.66 7.59 -6.82
CA LEU A 64 5.46 8.57 -6.07
C LEU A 64 6.97 8.27 -6.15
N THR A 65 7.36 7.00 -6.05
CA THR A 65 8.77 6.58 -6.05
C THR A 65 9.36 6.54 -7.46
N PHE A 66 8.60 6.06 -8.45
CA PHE A 66 9.12 5.76 -9.79
C PHE A 66 8.59 6.66 -10.91
N GLY A 67 7.62 7.52 -10.59
CA GLY A 67 6.95 8.41 -11.53
C GLY A 67 5.78 7.77 -12.27
N SER A 68 4.87 8.63 -12.74
CA SER A 68 3.65 8.25 -13.47
C SER A 68 3.94 7.54 -14.80
N GLN A 69 5.05 7.89 -15.47
CA GLN A 69 5.46 7.26 -16.73
C GLN A 69 5.75 5.76 -16.56
N ASN A 70 6.54 5.41 -15.55
CA ASN A 70 6.84 4.02 -15.20
C ASN A 70 5.59 3.27 -14.75
N THR A 71 4.74 3.93 -13.97
CA THR A 71 3.47 3.36 -13.49
C THR A 71 2.58 2.98 -14.65
N ASN A 72 2.37 3.89 -15.60
CA ASN A 72 1.52 3.65 -16.76
C ASN A 72 2.06 2.51 -17.64
N LEU A 73 3.38 2.40 -17.79
CA LEU A 73 4.02 1.31 -18.53
C LEU A 73 3.77 -0.05 -17.86
N VAL A 74 3.83 -0.12 -16.53
CA VAL A 74 3.47 -1.35 -15.78
C VAL A 74 1.98 -1.65 -15.87
N VAL A 75 1.09 -0.65 -15.79
CA VAL A 75 -0.35 -0.83 -16.01
C VAL A 75 -0.62 -1.46 -17.37
N LYS A 76 0.01 -0.92 -18.42
CA LYS A 76 -0.14 -1.41 -19.79
C LYS A 76 0.31 -2.88 -19.89
N ARG A 77 1.51 -3.20 -19.40
CA ARG A 77 2.04 -4.58 -19.38
C ARG A 77 1.16 -5.55 -18.58
N MET A 78 0.63 -5.13 -17.42
CA MET A 78 -0.28 -5.96 -16.63
C MET A 78 -1.56 -6.28 -17.38
N ARG A 79 -2.13 -5.29 -18.07
CA ARG A 79 -3.34 -5.45 -18.89
C ARG A 79 -3.09 -6.42 -20.04
N GLU A 80 -1.95 -6.31 -20.71
CA GLU A 80 -1.56 -7.20 -21.81
C GLU A 80 -1.36 -8.65 -21.33
N LYS A 81 -0.75 -8.84 -20.16
CA LYS A 81 -0.47 -10.18 -19.60
C LYS A 81 -1.61 -10.78 -18.78
N LYS A 82 -2.77 -10.10 -18.66
CA LYS A 82 -3.86 -10.47 -17.73
C LYS A 82 -3.35 -10.78 -16.31
N ALA A 83 -2.30 -10.10 -15.89
CA ALA A 83 -1.68 -10.35 -14.59
C ALA A 83 -2.58 -9.76 -13.49
N SER A 84 -2.71 -10.48 -12.37
CA SER A 84 -3.38 -9.92 -11.19
C SER A 84 -2.67 -8.64 -10.77
N ARG A 85 -3.46 -7.60 -10.51
CA ARG A 85 -3.01 -6.28 -10.06
C ARG A 85 -2.45 -6.41 -8.64
N LYS A 86 -1.24 -6.95 -8.49
CA LYS A 86 -0.49 -7.02 -7.22
C LYS A 86 0.60 -5.96 -7.25
N TRP A 87 0.24 -4.72 -6.96
CA TRP A 87 1.14 -3.56 -7.05
C TRP A 87 2.33 -3.67 -6.09
N ARG A 88 2.11 -4.27 -4.91
CA ARG A 88 3.17 -4.60 -3.94
C ARG A 88 4.35 -5.31 -4.60
N LYS A 89 4.08 -6.39 -5.34
CA LYS A 89 5.14 -7.18 -6.00
C LYS A 89 5.90 -6.37 -7.03
N MET A 90 5.22 -5.48 -7.76
CA MET A 90 5.89 -4.61 -8.73
C MET A 90 6.78 -3.57 -8.05
N TYR A 91 6.29 -3.01 -6.94
CA TYR A 91 7.08 -2.11 -6.12
C TYR A 91 8.34 -2.80 -5.59
N GLU A 92 8.21 -3.96 -4.95
CA GLU A 92 9.34 -4.72 -4.41
C GLU A 92 10.32 -5.16 -5.51
N ALA A 93 9.83 -5.67 -6.63
CA ALA A 93 10.68 -6.11 -7.74
C ALA A 93 11.47 -4.95 -8.34
N LYS A 94 10.83 -3.78 -8.49
CA LYS A 94 11.52 -2.60 -9.01
C LYS A 94 12.46 -1.98 -7.99
N LEU A 95 12.10 -1.98 -6.71
CA LEU A 95 12.97 -1.50 -5.64
C LEU A 95 14.30 -2.29 -5.58
N LYS A 96 14.25 -3.59 -5.88
CA LYS A 96 15.46 -4.44 -5.99
C LYS A 96 16.29 -4.21 -7.27
N ASP A 97 15.72 -3.58 -8.29
CA ASP A 97 16.41 -3.30 -9.55
C ASP A 97 17.21 -1.98 -9.47
N ILE A 98 16.79 -1.08 -8.57
CA ILE A 98 17.48 0.19 -8.27
C ILE A 98 18.42 0.14 -7.07
N GLU A 99 18.40 -0.93 -6.27
CA GLU A 99 19.36 -1.20 -5.18
C GLU A 99 20.60 -1.92 -5.71
#